data_AF-A0A1I3TQN3-F1
#
_entry.id   AF-A0A1I3TQN3-F1
#
_cell.length_a   1.000
_cell.length_b   1.000
_cell.length_c   1.000
_cell.angle_alpha   90.00
_cell.angle_beta   90.00
_cell.angle_gamma   90.00
#
_symmetry.space_group_name_H-M   'P 1'
#
loop_
_entity.id
_entity.type
_entity.pdbx_description
1 polymer ?
#
loop_
_entity_poly.entity_id
_entity_poly.type
_entity_poly.pdbx_seq_one_letter_code
_entity_poly.pdbx_strand_id
1 'polypeptide(L)' 'MSVVFIEPRPKGRKEGEPIEDFVVETHSNQPIATFPTQEAAVKWAKEHAHQPHVARVRHLNDKSKPDLWREV' A
#
# COMPACT_ATOMS: atom_id res chain seq x y z
N MET A 1 -2.77 -15.17 8.08
CA MET A 1 -3.52 -14.03 7.52
C MET A 1 -3.15 -12.78 8.30
N SER A 2 -2.61 -11.76 7.63
CA SER A 2 -2.20 -10.49 8.25
C SER A 2 -2.61 -9.31 7.38
N VAL A 3 -2.89 -8.18 8.01
CA VAL A 3 -3.15 -6.91 7.32
C VAL A 3 -1.84 -6.41 6.71
N VAL A 4 -1.90 -6.06 5.43
CA VAL A 4 -0.79 -5.44 4.70
C VAL A 4 -1.26 -4.15 4.04
N PHE A 5 -0.37 -3.19 3.94
CA PHE A 5 -0.63 -1.86 3.44
C PHE A 5 0.01 -1.70 2.07
N ILE A 6 -0.78 -1.27 1.09
CA ILE A 6 -0.34 -1.04 -0.28
C ILE A 6 -0.13 0.46 -0.44
N GLU A 7 1.14 0.85 -0.47
CA GLU A 7 1.58 2.24 -0.51
C GLU A 7 2.14 2.62 -1.88
N PRO A 8 1.67 3.71 -2.50
CA PRO A 8 2.34 4.26 -3.68
C PRO A 8 3.69 4.90 -3.30
N ARG A 9 4.68 4.77 -4.18
CA ARG A 9 5.98 5.45 -4.04
C ARG A 9 6.21 6.51 -5.13
N PRO A 10 7.07 7.52 -4.88
CA PRO A 10 7.83 7.75 -3.63
C PRO A 10 6.97 8.18 -2.43
N LYS A 11 7.44 7.87 -1.21
CA LYS A 11 6.77 8.26 0.05
C LYS A 11 6.83 9.79 0.21
N GLY A 12 5.76 10.39 0.74
CA GLY A 12 5.71 11.84 0.96
C GLY A 12 5.74 12.68 -0.31
N ARG A 13 5.50 12.06 -1.47
CA ARG A 13 5.34 12.76 -2.75
C ARG A 13 4.32 13.88 -2.65
N LYS A 14 4.55 14.95 -3.40
CA LYS A 14 3.56 16.00 -3.54
C LYS A 14 2.38 15.48 -4.36
N GLU A 15 1.20 16.04 -4.10
CA GLU A 15 0.05 15.77 -4.95
C GLU A 15 0.36 16.17 -6.40
N GLY A 16 0.03 15.30 -7.35
CA GLY A 16 0.34 15.49 -8.79
C GLY A 16 1.65 14.85 -9.27
N GLU A 17 2.60 14.51 -8.39
CA GLU A 17 3.81 13.76 -8.79
C GLU A 17 3.45 12.34 -9.26
N PRO A 18 4.23 11.71 -10.16
CA PRO A 18 3.93 10.37 -10.67
C PRO A 18 3.99 9.28 -9.58
N ILE A 19 3.24 8.18 -9.77
CA ILE A 19 3.46 6.94 -9.02
C ILE A 19 4.49 6.13 -9.80
N GLU A 20 5.55 5.69 -9.15
CA GLU A 20 6.55 4.83 -9.78
C GLU A 20 6.26 3.36 -9.51
N ASP A 21 5.94 3.02 -8.26
CA ASP A 21 5.62 1.66 -7.84
C ASP A 21 4.62 1.64 -6.66
N PHE A 22 4.21 0.43 -6.31
CA PHE A 22 3.38 0.11 -5.16
C PHE A 22 4.11 -0.91 -4.29
N VAL A 23 4.34 -0.54 -3.03
CA VAL A 23 4.99 -1.39 -2.04
C VAL A 23 3.93 -2.00 -1.14
N VAL A 24 4.02 -3.31 -0.93
CA VAL A 24 3.29 -4.02 0.11
C VAL A 24 4.13 -3.98 1.39
N GLU A 25 3.58 -3.41 2.46
CA GLU A 25 4.25 -3.29 3.75
C GLU A 25 3.40 -3.84 4.89
N THR A 26 4.05 -4.29 5.96
CA THR A 26 3.36 -4.55 7.22
C THR A 26 3.11 -3.24 7.99
N HIS A 27 2.40 -3.35 9.11
CA HIS A 27 2.20 -2.24 10.04
C HIS A 27 3.52 -1.68 10.61
N SER A 28 4.60 -2.48 10.63
CA SER A 28 5.93 -2.07 11.11
C SER A 28 6.79 -1.35 10.04
N ASN A 29 6.19 -0.90 8.93
CA ASN A 29 6.89 -0.25 7.82
C ASN A 29 7.95 -1.11 7.14
N GLN A 30 7.83 -2.44 7.25
CA GLN A 30 8.72 -3.36 6.55
C GLN A 30 8.16 -3.67 5.15
N PRO A 31 8.88 -3.32 4.07
CA PRO A 31 8.55 -3.77 2.72
C PRO A 31 8.69 -5.28 2.61
N ILE A 32 7.69 -5.92 2.04
CA ILE A 32 7.69 -7.37 1.78
C ILE A 32 7.60 -7.69 0.29
N ALA A 33 7.07 -6.78 -0.54
CA ALA A 33 7.06 -6.90 -1.99
C ALA A 33 6.83 -5.53 -2.67
N THR A 34 7.22 -5.41 -3.94
CA THR A 34 7.06 -4.20 -4.76
C THR A 34 6.52 -4.55 -6.14
N PHE A 35 5.59 -3.76 -6.66
CA PHE A 35 4.91 -3.99 -7.93
C PHE A 35 4.73 -2.70 -8.72
N PRO A 36 4.70 -2.75 -10.06
CA PRO A 36 4.48 -1.56 -10.89
C PRO A 36 3.03 -1.04 -10.83
N THR A 37 2.08 -1.88 -10.42
CA THR A 37 0.65 -1.50 -10.35
C THR A 37 0.03 -1.89 -9.01
N GLN A 38 -0.96 -1.11 -8.59
CA GLN A 38 -1.74 -1.39 -7.39
C GLN A 38 -2.46 -2.74 -7.50
N GLU A 39 -2.97 -3.08 -8.68
CA GLU A 39 -3.66 -4.34 -8.94
C GLU A 39 -2.73 -5.54 -8.74
N ALA A 40 -1.49 -5.47 -9.24
CA ALA A 40 -0.50 -6.51 -9.02
C ALA A 40 -0.18 -6.69 -7.53
N ALA A 41 -0.05 -5.58 -6.78
CA ALA A 41 0.17 -5.64 -5.33
C ALA A 41 -1.01 -6.26 -4.57
N VAL A 42 -2.25 -5.89 -4.93
CA VAL A 42 -3.48 -6.47 -4.33
C VAL A 42 -3.58 -7.95 -4.64
N LYS A 43 -3.36 -8.33 -5.91
CA LYS A 43 -3.40 -9.72 -6.34
C LYS A 43 -2.40 -10.57 -5.57
N TRP A 44 -1.15 -10.12 -5.50
CA TRP A 44 -0.10 -10.80 -4.74
C TRP A 44 -0.49 -10.96 -3.27
N ALA A 45 -1.00 -9.91 -2.63
CA ALA A 45 -1.41 -9.97 -1.23
C ALA A 45 -2.50 -11.02 -0.99
N LYS A 46 -3.52 -11.10 -1.86
CA LYS A 46 -4.59 -12.09 -1.77
C LYS A 46 -4.08 -13.52 -2.00
N GLU A 47 -3.20 -13.72 -2.99
CA GLU A 47 -2.56 -15.02 -3.26
C GLU A 47 -1.74 -15.53 -2.06
N HIS A 48 -1.18 -14.62 -1.26
CA HIS A 48 -0.41 -14.94 -0.04
C HIS A 48 -1.26 -14.93 1.24
N ALA A 49 -2.59 -14.95 1.12
CA ALA A 49 -3.54 -14.94 2.23
C ALA A 49 -3.36 -13.74 3.20
N HIS A 50 -3.00 -12.57 2.67
CA HIS A 50 -3.02 -11.30 3.37
C HIS A 50 -4.35 -10.55 3.16
N GLN A 51 -4.62 -9.57 4.03
CA GLN A 51 -5.73 -8.62 3.91
C GLN A 51 -5.17 -7.27 3.42
N PRO A 52 -5.30 -6.94 2.12
CA PRO A 52 -4.71 -5.74 1.56
C PRO A 52 -5.51 -4.48 1.89
N HIS A 53 -4.82 -3.46 2.38
CA HIS A 53 -5.32 -2.13 2.67
C HIS A 53 -4.63 -1.13 1.75
N VAL A 54 -5.39 -0.54 0.83
CA VAL A 54 -4.87 0.44 -0.13
C VAL A 54 -5.05 1.86 0.42
N ALA A 55 -4.03 2.71 0.27
CA ALA A 55 -4.12 4.11 0.65
C ALA A 55 -5.23 4.84 -0.15
N ARG A 56 -6.14 5.53 0.56
CA ARG A 56 -7.19 6.36 -0.04
C ARG A 56 -6.65 7.66 -0.62
N VAL A 57 -5.61 8.20 0.00
CA VAL A 57 -4.96 9.44 -0.40
C VAL A 57 -3.48 9.15 -0.64
N ARG A 58 -3.01 9.40 -1.87
CA ARG A 58 -1.68 8.95 -2.33
C ARG A 58 -0.49 9.52 -1.56
N HIS A 59 -0.65 10.68 -0.93
CA HIS A 59 0.41 11.34 -0.17
C HIS A 59 0.26 11.17 1.36
N LEU A 60 -0.81 10.50 1.83
CA LEU A 60 -1.03 10.21 3.25
C LEU A 60 -0.83 8.72 3.49
N ASN A 61 0.09 8.37 4.40
CA ASN A 61 0.50 6.99 4.65
C ASN A 61 0.65 6.67 6.14
N ASP A 62 -0.09 7.39 6.99
CA ASP A 62 -0.16 7.11 8.42
C ASP A 62 -1.01 5.84 8.66
N LYS A 63 -0.33 4.71 8.91
CA LYS A 63 -0.96 3.40 9.17
C LYS A 63 -1.76 3.36 10.46
N SER A 64 -1.53 4.30 11.39
CA SER A 64 -2.30 4.40 12.63
C SER A 64 -3.68 5.03 12.42
N LYS A 65 -3.93 5.64 11.26
CA LYS A 65 -5.20 6.28 10.90
C LYS A 65 -5.99 5.40 9.92
N PRO A 66 -6.91 4.56 10.39
CA PRO A 66 -7.60 3.58 9.54
C PRO A 66 -8.40 4.24 8.39
N ASP A 67 -8.91 5.46 8.60
CA ASP A 67 -9.66 6.21 7.57
C ASP A 67 -8.84 6.53 6.32
N LEU A 68 -7.49 6.52 6.42
CA LEU A 68 -6.61 6.70 5.27
C LEU A 68 -6.52 5.45 4.38
N TRP A 69 -7.13 4.35 4.79
CA TRP A 69 -6.98 3.05 4.12
C TRP A 69 -8.33 2.49 3.71
N ARG A 70 -8.31 1.72 2.62
CA ARG A 70 -9.47 0.99 2.10
C ARG A 70 -9.09 -0.48 1.96
N GLU A 71 -9.83 -1.33 2.67
CA GLU A 71 -9.79 -2.77 2.49
C GLU A 71 -10.33 -3.15 1.09
N VAL A 72 -9.67 -4.08 0.40
CA VAL A 72 -9.98 -4.46 -0.99
C VAL A 72 -9.91 -5.95 -1.28
#